data_AF-A0A343J142-F1
#
_entry.id   AF-A0A343J142-F1
#
_cell.length_a   1.000
_cell.length_b   1.000
_cell.length_c   1.000
_cell.angle_alpha   90.00
_cell.angle_beta   90.00
_cell.angle_gamma   90.00
#
_symmetry.space_group_name_H-M   'P 1'
#
loop_
_entity.id
_entity.type
_entity.pdbx_description
1 polymer ?
#
loop_
_entity_poly.entity_id
_entity_poly.type
_entity_poly.pdbx_seq_one_letter_code
_entity_poly.pdbx_strand_id
1 'polypeptide(L)'
;MTKNINIMWNALSKNRMFDGNKELKEFVMTLTGSLVFGPNGEITPLSARTTDRSIIRAMMEGGTAKIYHCNDSDKCLKVVADTPVTISRDNALKSQITKLLASIQNKAVSDTPLDDKEKGFISSTTIPSSNTWLTRRCSEFPTA
;
A
#
# COMPACT_ATOMS: atom_id res chain seq x y z
N MET A 1 -20.63 16.16 -22.11
CA MET A 1 -20.13 14.81 -21.78
C MET A 1 -20.30 14.61 -20.28
N THR A 2 -21.21 13.74 -19.86
CA THR A 2 -21.30 13.29 -18.47
C THR A 2 -20.03 12.51 -18.15
N LYS A 3 -19.17 13.08 -17.31
CA LYS A 3 -17.96 12.40 -16.87
C LYS A 3 -18.37 11.45 -15.75
N ASN A 4 -18.59 10.17 -16.05
CA ASN A 4 -18.91 9.16 -15.05
C ASN A 4 -17.61 8.61 -14.47
N ILE A 5 -17.04 9.32 -13.50
CA ILE A 5 -15.68 9.07 -13.04
C ILE A 5 -15.52 9.34 -11.55
N ASN A 6 -14.86 8.40 -10.87
CA ASN A 6 -14.23 8.64 -9.58
C ASN A 6 -12.77 9.02 -9.84
N ILE A 7 -12.39 10.28 -9.55
CA ILE A 7 -11.08 10.82 -9.93
C ILE A 7 -9.93 9.98 -9.36
N MET A 8 -9.98 9.72 -8.06
CA MET A 8 -8.94 8.95 -7.37
C MET A 8 -8.91 7.50 -7.86
N TRP A 9 -10.07 6.85 -8.00
CA TRP A 9 -10.14 5.48 -8.50
C TRP A 9 -9.53 5.32 -9.89
N ASN A 10 -9.84 6.26 -10.80
CA ASN A 10 -9.27 6.27 -12.14
C ASN A 10 -7.76 6.58 -12.14
N ALA A 11 -7.28 7.43 -11.24
CA ALA A 11 -5.84 7.69 -11.10
C ALA A 11 -5.11 6.44 -10.59
N LEU A 12 -5.64 5.78 -9.55
CA LEU A 12 -5.06 4.58 -8.96
C LEU A 12 -5.08 3.40 -9.95
N SER A 13 -6.16 3.24 -10.73
CA SER A 13 -6.29 2.16 -11.71
C SER A 13 -5.38 2.29 -12.94
N LYS A 14 -4.61 3.39 -13.05
CA LYS A 14 -3.58 3.56 -14.08
C LYS A 14 -2.17 3.21 -13.60
N ASN A 15 -2.01 2.91 -12.32
CA ASN A 15 -0.70 2.63 -11.72
C ASN A 15 -0.59 1.15 -11.37
N ARG A 16 0.44 0.51 -11.94
CA ARG A 16 0.74 -0.93 -11.80
C ARG A 16 0.83 -1.41 -10.35
N MET A 17 1.20 -0.54 -9.41
CA MET A 17 1.25 -0.87 -7.99
C MET A 17 -0.12 -1.28 -7.43
N PHE A 18 -1.20 -0.78 -8.02
CA PHE A 18 -2.58 -0.98 -7.55
C PHE A 18 -3.41 -1.90 -8.47
N ASP A 19 -2.79 -2.46 -9.51
CA ASP A 19 -3.44 -3.37 -10.44
C ASP A 19 -3.87 -4.65 -9.73
N GLY A 20 -5.11 -5.09 -9.99
CA GLY A 20 -5.67 -6.32 -9.40
C GLY A 20 -5.94 -6.27 -7.89
N ASN A 21 -5.63 -5.18 -7.19
CA ASN A 21 -5.84 -5.06 -5.75
C ASN A 21 -6.87 -3.98 -5.41
N LYS A 22 -8.15 -4.40 -5.36
CA LYS A 22 -9.29 -3.51 -5.11
C LYS A 22 -9.22 -2.89 -3.72
N GLU A 23 -8.89 -3.70 -2.72
CA GLU A 23 -8.82 -3.34 -1.30
C GLU A 23 -7.75 -2.27 -1.07
N LEU A 24 -6.59 -2.39 -1.73
CA LEU A 24 -5.54 -1.38 -1.65
C LEU A 24 -5.97 -0.05 -2.29
N LYS A 25 -6.70 -0.10 -3.41
CA LYS A 25 -7.25 1.11 -4.04
C LYS A 25 -8.29 1.80 -3.15
N GLU A 26 -9.20 1.02 -2.59
CA GLU A 26 -10.20 1.48 -1.61
C GLU A 26 -9.54 2.12 -0.38
N PHE A 27 -8.46 1.51 0.11
CA PHE A 27 -7.70 2.01 1.23
C PHE A 27 -7.00 3.34 0.92
N VAL A 28 -6.26 3.43 -0.19
CA VAL A 28 -5.59 4.68 -0.59
C VAL A 28 -6.60 5.78 -0.85
N MET A 29 -7.72 5.47 -1.51
CA MET A 29 -8.84 6.40 -1.72
C MET A 29 -9.45 6.88 -0.39
N THR A 30 -9.50 6.03 0.63
CA THR A 30 -9.95 6.43 1.97
C THR A 30 -9.02 7.43 2.62
N LEU A 31 -7.72 7.24 2.48
CA LEU A 31 -6.73 8.17 2.99
C LEU A 31 -6.78 9.50 2.23
N THR A 32 -6.73 9.48 0.90
CA THR A 32 -6.60 10.69 0.07
C THR A 32 -7.93 11.40 -0.21
N GLY A 33 -9.06 10.70 -0.06
CA GLY A 33 -10.35 11.17 -0.53
C GLY A 33 -10.49 11.08 -2.05
N SER A 34 -11.64 11.50 -2.57
CA SER A 34 -11.91 11.57 -4.01
C SER A 34 -13.07 12.49 -4.33
N LEU A 35 -13.25 12.77 -5.62
CA LEU A 35 -14.47 13.36 -6.18
C LEU A 35 -15.09 12.35 -7.15
N VAL A 36 -16.34 12.00 -6.89
CA VAL A 36 -17.12 11.09 -7.72
C VAL A 36 -18.15 11.87 -8.52
N PHE A 37 -18.08 11.76 -9.84
CA PHE A 37 -19.03 12.33 -10.78
C PHE A 37 -19.95 11.22 -11.28
N GLY A 38 -21.22 11.32 -10.94
CA GLY A 38 -22.24 10.33 -11.29
C GLY A 38 -22.90 10.59 -12.67
N PRO A 39 -23.71 9.62 -13.14
CA PRO A 39 -24.32 9.66 -14.47
C PRO A 39 -25.25 10.85 -14.70
N ASN A 40 -25.83 11.40 -13.64
CA ASN A 40 -26.80 12.49 -13.70
C ASN A 40 -26.18 13.86 -13.40
N GLY A 41 -24.84 13.97 -13.37
CA GLY A 41 -24.14 15.20 -13.00
C GLY A 41 -24.05 15.45 -11.49
N GLU A 42 -24.43 14.48 -10.67
CA GLU A 42 -24.20 14.50 -9.23
C GLU A 42 -22.69 14.47 -8.91
N ILE A 43 -22.29 15.28 -7.94
CA ILE A 43 -20.91 15.33 -7.46
C ILE A 43 -20.92 14.89 -6.00
N THR A 44 -20.29 13.75 -5.71
CA THR A 44 -20.15 13.22 -4.35
C THR A 44 -18.70 13.36 -3.91
N PRO A 45 -18.38 14.30 -3.00
CA PRO A 45 -17.06 14.39 -2.40
C PRO A 45 -16.86 13.29 -1.35
N LEU A 46 -15.71 12.62 -1.40
CA LEU A 46 -15.24 11.71 -0.37
C LEU A 46 -14.14 12.40 0.42
N SER A 47 -14.40 12.70 1.69
CA SER A 47 -13.41 13.33 2.56
C SER A 47 -12.24 12.40 2.84
N ALA A 48 -11.03 12.94 2.75
CA ALA A 48 -9.81 12.29 3.17
C ALA A 48 -9.87 11.93 4.67
N ARG A 49 -9.49 10.70 5.02
CA ARG A 49 -9.45 10.22 6.41
C ARG A 49 -8.02 10.06 6.94
N THR A 50 -7.07 10.83 6.42
CA THR A 50 -5.66 10.81 6.90
C THR A 50 -5.48 11.15 8.37
N THR A 51 -6.45 11.81 9.01
CA THR A 51 -6.40 12.14 10.45
C THR A 51 -7.10 11.09 11.32
N ASP A 52 -7.72 10.08 10.72
CA ASP A 52 -8.37 9.00 11.45
C ASP A 52 -7.32 8.06 12.04
N ARG A 53 -7.14 8.17 13.35
CA ARG A 53 -6.18 7.36 14.12
C ARG A 53 -6.49 5.87 14.03
N SER A 54 -7.75 5.47 13.86
CA SER A 54 -8.12 4.06 13.75
C SER A 54 -7.58 3.44 12.46
N ILE A 55 -7.63 4.18 11.35
CA ILE A 55 -7.13 3.74 10.04
C ILE A 55 -5.60 3.64 10.07
N ILE A 56 -4.92 4.68 10.57
CA ILE A 56 -3.46 4.67 10.71
C ILE A 56 -3.03 3.52 11.61
N ARG A 57 -3.68 3.35 12.77
CA ARG A 57 -3.32 2.30 13.71
C ARG A 57 -3.55 0.91 13.13
N ALA A 58 -4.69 0.65 12.49
CA ALA A 58 -4.96 -0.64 11.87
C ALA A 58 -3.93 -0.99 10.79
N MET A 59 -3.46 0.00 10.03
CA MET A 59 -2.39 -0.19 9.04
C MET A 59 -1.04 -0.51 9.69
N MET A 60 -0.68 0.24 10.73
CA MET A 60 0.63 0.11 11.38
C MET A 60 0.72 -1.14 12.26
N GLU A 61 -0.30 -1.42 13.06
CA GLU A 61 -0.30 -2.43 14.13
C GLU A 61 -1.24 -3.60 13.88
N GLY A 62 -2.15 -3.50 12.90
CA GLY A 62 -3.27 -4.41 12.73
C GLY A 62 -4.50 -3.96 13.54
N GLY A 63 -5.65 -4.53 13.22
CA GLY A 63 -6.94 -4.16 13.82
C GLY A 63 -8.00 -3.90 12.74
N THR A 64 -9.16 -3.44 13.19
CA THR A 64 -10.29 -3.13 12.31
C THR A 64 -10.37 -1.63 12.07
N ALA A 65 -10.42 -1.24 10.80
CA ALA A 65 -10.63 0.14 10.36
C ALA A 65 -11.84 0.22 9.44
N LYS A 66 -12.43 1.41 9.39
CA LYS A 66 -13.59 1.73 8.55
C LYS A 66 -13.12 2.47 7.31
N ILE A 67 -13.24 1.83 6.15
CA ILE A 67 -12.79 2.39 4.87
C ILE A 67 -13.96 2.62 3.90
N TYR A 68 -13.69 3.36 2.84
CA TYR A 68 -14.58 3.45 1.69
C TYR A 68 -14.49 2.16 0.89
N HIS A 69 -15.63 1.53 0.64
CA HIS A 69 -15.74 0.34 -0.20
C HIS A 69 -16.50 0.68 -1.47
N CYS A 70 -16.02 0.19 -2.60
CA CYS A 70 -16.67 0.32 -3.89
C CYS A 70 -17.57 -0.90 -4.10
N ASN A 71 -18.80 -0.73 -4.56
CA ASN A 71 -19.63 -1.87 -4.96
C ASN A 71 -19.11 -2.59 -6.22
N ASP A 72 -18.39 -1.87 -7.08
CA ASP A 72 -17.76 -2.36 -8.31
C ASP A 72 -16.25 -2.10 -8.32
N SER A 73 -15.53 -2.78 -9.21
CA SER A 73 -14.07 -2.63 -9.37
C SER A 73 -13.67 -1.82 -10.61
N ASP A 74 -14.63 -1.38 -11.42
CA ASP A 74 -14.39 -0.69 -12.70
C ASP A 74 -14.27 0.82 -12.48
N LYS A 75 -15.37 1.46 -12.08
CA LYS A 75 -15.45 2.92 -11.95
C LYS A 75 -15.62 3.39 -10.52
N CYS A 76 -16.06 2.53 -9.61
CA CYS A 76 -16.32 2.85 -8.20
C CYS A 76 -17.16 4.14 -8.07
N LEU A 77 -18.33 4.16 -8.73
CA LEU A 77 -19.23 5.32 -8.69
C LEU A 77 -20.14 5.32 -7.46
N LYS A 78 -20.37 4.15 -6.86
CA LYS A 78 -21.14 4.03 -5.62
C LYS A 78 -20.21 3.56 -4.52
N VAL A 79 -19.99 4.45 -3.56
CA VAL A 79 -19.09 4.20 -2.44
C VAL A 79 -19.90 4.00 -1.18
N VAL A 80 -19.68 2.86 -0.53
CA VAL A 80 -20.21 2.55 0.79
C VAL A 80 -19.18 3.03 1.82
N ALA A 81 -19.56 4.05 2.59
CA ALA A 81 -18.75 4.51 3.70
C ALA A 81 -18.75 3.48 4.83
N ASP A 82 -17.67 3.51 5.63
CA ASP A 82 -17.58 2.79 6.90
C ASP A 82 -17.61 1.27 6.82
N THR A 83 -17.12 0.71 5.71
CA THR A 83 -16.97 -0.74 5.57
C THR A 83 -15.82 -1.22 6.45
N PRO A 84 -16.06 -2.16 7.38
CA PRO A 84 -15.03 -2.66 8.27
C PRO A 84 -14.05 -3.55 7.50
N VAL A 85 -12.77 -3.21 7.55
CA VAL A 85 -11.67 -4.03 7.06
C VAL A 85 -10.77 -4.38 8.22
N THR A 86 -10.48 -5.66 8.38
CA THR A 86 -9.61 -6.16 9.44
C THR A 86 -8.26 -6.54 8.87
N ILE A 87 -7.22 -5.86 9.35
CA ILE A 87 -5.82 -6.17 9.04
C ILE A 87 -5.29 -7.02 10.17
N SER A 88 -4.85 -8.25 9.87
CA SER A 88 -4.20 -9.09 10.88
C SER A 88 -2.89 -8.42 11.33
N ARG A 89 -2.48 -8.65 12.59
CA ARG A 89 -1.20 -8.14 13.09
C ARG A 89 -0.03 -8.58 12.22
N ASP A 90 -0.10 -9.79 11.66
CA ASP A 90 0.94 -10.33 10.77
C ASP A 90 1.04 -9.62 9.42
N ASN A 91 -0.08 -9.09 8.93
CA ASN A 91 -0.15 -8.34 7.68
C ASN A 91 0.01 -6.83 7.90
N ALA A 92 0.08 -6.38 9.15
CA ALA A 92 0.31 -4.97 9.48
C ALA A 92 1.71 -4.53 9.07
N LEU A 93 1.86 -3.25 8.70
CA LEU A 93 3.10 -2.71 8.16
C LEU A 93 4.29 -2.91 9.11
N LYS A 94 4.09 -2.71 10.42
CA LYS A 94 5.14 -2.95 11.42
C LYS A 94 5.63 -4.39 11.39
N SER A 95 4.71 -5.37 11.36
CA SER A 95 5.08 -6.79 11.34
C SER A 95 5.79 -7.16 10.03
N GLN A 96 5.30 -6.67 8.90
CA GLN A 96 5.95 -6.90 7.60
C GLN A 96 7.37 -6.31 7.55
N ILE A 97 7.57 -5.08 8.03
CA ILE A 97 8.89 -4.45 8.10
C ILE A 97 9.82 -5.22 9.06
N THR A 98 9.34 -5.63 10.24
CA THR A 98 10.14 -6.43 11.17
C THR A 98 10.56 -7.76 10.56
N LYS A 99 9.65 -8.47 9.88
CA LYS A 99 9.95 -9.72 9.17
C LYS A 99 10.97 -9.51 8.05
N LEU A 100 10.82 -8.43 7.29
CA LEU A 100 11.74 -8.09 6.20
C LEU A 100 13.15 -7.76 6.72
N LEU A 101 13.26 -6.95 7.77
CA LEU A 101 14.53 -6.64 8.41
C LEU A 101 15.20 -7.88 9.00
N ALA A 102 14.44 -8.76 9.66
CA ALA A 102 14.96 -10.03 10.17
C ALA A 102 15.44 -10.96 9.03
N SER A 103 14.72 -11.01 7.91
CA SER A 103 15.13 -11.78 6.72
C SER A 103 16.45 -11.27 6.15
N ILE A 104 16.57 -9.94 5.96
CA ILE A 104 17.81 -9.30 5.50
C ILE A 104 18.96 -9.60 6.45
N GLN A 105 18.74 -9.45 7.76
CA GLN A 105 19.76 -9.73 8.77
C GLN A 105 20.22 -11.18 8.70
N ASN A 106 19.30 -12.13 8.63
CA ASN A 106 19.63 -13.56 8.56
C ASN A 106 20.44 -13.88 7.31
N LYS A 107 20.01 -13.37 6.14
CA LYS A 107 20.72 -13.56 4.87
C LYS A 107 22.10 -12.91 4.85
N ALA A 108 22.26 -11.76 5.51
CA ALA A 108 23.56 -11.11 5.67
C ALA A 108 24.52 -11.87 6.59
N VAL A 109 24.01 -12.65 7.55
CA VAL A 109 24.81 -13.52 8.42
C VAL A 109 25.13 -14.86 7.75
N SER A 110 24.20 -15.39 6.95
CA SER A 110 24.34 -16.68 6.25
C SER A 110 24.89 -16.58 4.83
N ASP A 111 25.41 -15.41 4.42
CA ASP A 111 25.88 -15.10 3.06
C ASP A 111 24.92 -15.59 1.96
N THR A 112 23.62 -15.39 2.18
CA THR A 112 22.57 -15.79 1.26
C THR A 112 22.11 -14.59 0.42
N PRO A 113 21.89 -14.73 -0.89
CA PRO A 113 21.45 -13.62 -1.72
C PRO A 113 20.09 -13.04 -1.30
N LEU A 114 19.98 -11.72 -1.37
CA LEU A 114 18.72 -11.00 -1.15
C LEU A 114 17.75 -11.20 -2.32
N ASP A 115 16.46 -11.27 -2.01
CA ASP A 115 15.40 -11.28 -3.02
C ASP A 115 15.05 -9.85 -3.50
N ASP A 116 14.22 -9.77 -4.54
CA ASP A 116 13.88 -8.49 -5.16
C ASP A 116 13.10 -7.55 -4.25
N LYS A 117 12.33 -8.09 -3.29
CA LYS A 117 11.60 -7.26 -2.32
C LYS A 117 12.56 -6.65 -1.31
N GLU A 118 13.53 -7.43 -0.84
CA GLU A 118 14.58 -6.98 0.08
C GLU A 118 15.50 -5.94 -0.58
N LYS A 119 15.94 -6.19 -1.81
CA LYS A 119 16.72 -5.22 -2.61
C LYS A 119 15.94 -3.93 -2.84
N GLY A 120 14.67 -4.05 -3.22
CA GLY A 120 13.75 -2.93 -3.40
C GLY A 120 13.64 -2.09 -2.12
N PHE A 121 13.43 -2.74 -0.97
CA PHE A 121 13.34 -2.06 0.31
C PHE A 121 14.63 -1.32 0.66
N ILE A 122 15.79 -1.97 0.60
CA ILE A 122 17.08 -1.33 0.91
C ILE A 122 17.35 -0.13 0.00
N SER A 123 17.06 -0.25 -1.30
CA SER A 123 17.24 0.84 -2.27
C SER A 123 16.29 2.03 -2.03
N SER A 124 15.09 1.77 -1.51
CA SER A 124 14.10 2.78 -1.17
C SER A 124 14.36 3.49 0.16
N THR A 125 15.18 2.90 1.04
CA THR A 125 15.55 3.49 2.33
C THR A 125 16.85 4.26 2.23
N THR A 126 16.84 5.53 2.61
CA THR A 126 18.06 6.34 2.76
C THR A 126 18.77 5.96 4.06
N ILE A 127 19.37 4.76 4.13
CA ILE A 127 20.30 4.42 5.22
C ILE A 127 21.71 4.87 4.77
N PRO A 128 22.22 6.02 5.24
CA PRO A 128 23.31 6.72 4.54
C PRO A 128 24.67 6.02 4.57
N SER A 129 24.89 5.04 5.46
CA SER A 129 26.20 4.37 5.64
C SER A 129 26.18 2.85 5.53
N SER A 130 25.03 2.19 5.71
CA SER A 130 24.94 0.72 5.69
C SER A 130 24.64 0.15 4.31
N ASN A 131 24.01 0.93 3.43
CA ASN A 131 23.56 0.49 2.12
C ASN A 131 24.74 0.04 1.22
N THR A 132 25.87 0.75 1.28
CA THR A 132 27.07 0.39 0.50
C THR A 132 27.73 -0.90 0.98
N TRP A 133 27.74 -1.18 2.29
CA TRP A 133 28.37 -2.39 2.85
C TRP A 133 27.49 -3.63 2.71
N LEU A 134 26.18 -3.51 2.96
CA LEU A 134 25.22 -4.61 2.82
C LEU A 134 25.05 -5.00 1.35
N THR A 135 24.94 -4.03 0.45
CA THR A 135 24.84 -4.30 -0.99
C THR A 135 26.11 -4.95 -1.50
N ARG A 136 27.31 -4.49 -1.13
CA ARG A 136 28.57 -5.12 -1.53
C ARG A 136 28.71 -6.56 -1.00
N ARG A 137 28.41 -6.81 0.28
CA ARG A 137 28.50 -8.17 0.86
C ARG A 137 27.49 -9.15 0.24
N CYS A 138 26.30 -8.69 -0.17
CA CYS A 138 25.29 -9.55 -0.77
C CYS A 138 25.34 -9.65 -2.32
N SER A 139 26.17 -8.84 -3.01
CA SER A 139 26.26 -8.82 -4.48
C SER A 139 27.55 -9.40 -5.05
N GLU A 140 28.53 -9.74 -4.21
CA GLU A 140 29.78 -10.39 -4.63
C GLU A 140 29.76 -11.89 -4.35
N PHE A 141 29.04 -12.64 -5.19
CA PHE A 141 29.44 -14.01 -5.52
C PHE A 141 29.41 -14.14 -7.05
N PRO A 142 30.57 -14.12 -7.74
CA PRO A 142 30.66 -14.75 -9.04
C PRO A 142 30.44 -16.24 -8.82
N THR A 143 29.47 -16.80 -9.53
CA THR A 143 29.32 -18.24 -9.73
C THR A 143 30.66 -18.83 -10.15
N ALA A 144 31.20 -19.73 -9.33
CA ALA A 144 32.18 -20.70 -9.76
C ALA A 144 31.52 -21.74 -10.67
#